data_AF-A6K1Z4-F1
#
_entry.id   AF-A6K1Z4-F1
#
_cell.length_a   1.000
_cell.length_b   1.000
_cell.length_c   1.000
_cell.angle_alpha   90.00
_cell.angle_beta   90.00
_cell.angle_gamma   90.00
#
_symmetry.space_group_name_H-M   'P 1'
#
loop_
_entity.id
_entity.type
_entity.pdbx_description
1 polymer ?
#
loop_
_entity_poly.entity_id
_entity_poly.type
_entity_poly.pdbx_seq_one_letter_code
_entity_poly.pdbx_strand_id
1 'polypeptide(L)'
;MVRSPREVDMGLVSFEDVAVDFTWQEWQELDAVQRTLYRDVMLENYRSLVWLGYCLVKPELISKLEKGFEPWDVAEAIEQCLPVLRIKPRALDILEKHSSN
;
A
#
# COMPACT_ATOMS: atom_id res chain seq x y z
N MET A 1 21.75 -32.68 -27.84
CA MET A 1 21.05 -31.38 -27.74
C MET A 1 19.69 -31.61 -27.09
N VAL A 2 19.59 -31.60 -25.77
CA VAL A 2 18.30 -31.47 -25.08
C VAL A 2 18.26 -30.03 -24.60
N ARG A 3 17.50 -29.19 -25.30
CA ARG A 3 17.14 -27.89 -24.74
C ARG A 3 16.14 -28.20 -23.63
N SER A 4 16.58 -28.05 -22.38
CA SER A 4 15.68 -28.01 -21.24
C SER A 4 14.60 -26.96 -21.54
N PRO A 5 13.30 -27.23 -21.27
CA PRO A 5 12.31 -26.17 -21.25
C PRO A 5 12.89 -25.09 -20.34
N ARG A 6 12.97 -23.86 -20.84
CA ARG A 6 13.19 -22.72 -19.94
C ARG A 6 12.00 -22.80 -19.00
N GLU A 7 12.26 -23.15 -17.74
CA GLU A 7 11.34 -22.82 -16.67
C GLU A 7 11.15 -21.32 -16.82
N VAL A 8 10.03 -20.94 -17.42
CA VAL A 8 9.53 -19.60 -17.28
C VAL A 8 9.25 -19.53 -15.80
N ASP A 9 10.18 -18.94 -15.05
CA ASP A 9 9.88 -18.36 -13.76
C ASP A 9 8.81 -17.31 -14.05
N MET A 10 7.55 -17.78 -14.15
CA MET A 10 6.38 -16.93 -14.12
C MET A 10 6.33 -16.45 -12.68
N GLY A 11 7.22 -15.50 -12.37
CA GLY A 11 7.27 -14.82 -11.09
C GLY A 11 5.84 -14.47 -10.72
N LEU A 12 5.43 -14.92 -9.55
CA LEU A 12 4.07 -14.75 -9.06
C LEU A 12 3.77 -13.24 -9.05
N VAL A 13 2.92 -12.79 -9.98
CA VAL A 13 2.54 -11.37 -10.07
C VAL A 13 1.76 -11.02 -8.82
N SER A 14 2.28 -10.11 -8.01
CA SER A 14 1.60 -9.63 -6.81
C SER A 14 0.71 -8.43 -7.11
N PHE A 15 -0.07 -8.00 -6.12
CA PHE A 15 -0.89 -6.79 -6.28
C PHE A 15 -0.02 -5.55 -6.42
N GLU A 16 1.10 -5.51 -5.71
CA GLU A 16 2.08 -4.42 -5.74
C GLU A 16 2.71 -4.23 -7.12
N ASP A 17 2.87 -5.31 -7.92
CA ASP A 17 3.41 -5.22 -9.28
C ASP A 17 2.47 -4.50 -10.26
N VAL A 18 1.17 -4.44 -9.95
CA VAL A 18 0.13 -3.84 -10.80
C VAL A 18 -0.57 -2.65 -10.15
N ALA A 19 -0.26 -2.37 -8.88
CA ALA A 19 -0.80 -1.24 -8.16
C ALA A 19 -0.14 0.05 -8.65
N VAL A 20 -0.92 1.13 -8.63
CA VAL A 20 -0.38 2.47 -8.79
C VAL A 20 -0.33 3.06 -7.39
N ASP A 21 0.84 3.53 -6.99
CA ASP A 21 1.02 4.24 -5.75
C ASP A 21 1.26 5.71 -6.05
N PHE A 22 0.48 6.57 -5.41
CA PHE A 22 0.74 8.00 -5.39
C PHE A 22 1.54 8.34 -4.13
N THR A 23 2.15 9.52 -4.11
CA THR A 23 2.50 10.17 -2.85
C THR A 23 1.28 10.93 -2.31
N TRP A 24 1.31 11.30 -1.03
CA TRP A 24 0.27 12.16 -0.47
C TRP A 24 0.12 13.47 -1.26
N GLN A 25 1.21 14.10 -1.68
CA GLN A 25 1.15 15.32 -2.48
C GLN A 25 0.48 15.09 -3.83
N GLU A 26 0.89 14.05 -4.58
CA GLU A 26 0.28 13.74 -5.87
C GLU A 26 -1.20 13.39 -5.74
N TRP A 27 -1.59 12.69 -4.67
CA TRP A 27 -3.00 12.40 -4.41
C TRP A 27 -3.84 13.65 -4.15
N GLN A 28 -3.29 14.63 -3.44
CA GLN A 28 -3.97 15.90 -3.20
C GLN A 28 -4.21 16.68 -4.50
N GLU A 29 -3.34 16.51 -5.49
CA GLU A 29 -3.49 17.12 -6.81
C GLU A 29 -4.53 16.42 -7.70
N LEU A 30 -4.91 15.17 -7.38
CA LEU A 30 -5.94 14.45 -8.13
C LEU A 30 -7.33 15.04 -7.91
N ASP A 31 -8.05 15.24 -9.01
CA ASP A 31 -9.47 15.60 -8.96
C ASP A 31 -10.37 14.40 -8.60
N ALA A 32 -11.65 14.68 -8.34
CA ALA A 32 -12.61 13.66 -7.94
C ALA A 32 -12.80 12.55 -9.00
N VAL A 33 -12.66 12.87 -10.29
CA VAL A 33 -12.79 11.90 -11.38
C VAL A 33 -11.57 10.99 -11.39
N GLN A 34 -10.38 11.54 -11.23
CA GLN A 34 -9.13 10.78 -11.15
C GLN A 34 -9.09 9.87 -9.92
N ARG A 35 -9.55 10.33 -8.74
CA ARG A 35 -9.64 9.48 -7.55
C ARG A 35 -10.66 8.35 -7.70
N THR A 36 -11.77 8.62 -8.39
CA THR A 36 -12.75 7.58 -8.72
C THR A 36 -12.16 6.55 -9.67
N LEU A 37 -11.48 7.01 -10.72
CA LEU A 37 -10.79 6.14 -11.68
C LEU A 37 -9.73 5.28 -10.99
N TYR A 38 -8.93 5.87 -10.10
CA TYR A 38 -7.96 5.14 -9.29
C TYR A 38 -8.62 3.99 -8.53
N ARG A 39 -9.70 4.28 -7.80
CA ARG A 39 -10.44 3.27 -7.05
C ARG A 39 -10.91 2.15 -7.96
N ASP A 40 -11.53 2.47 -9.08
CA ASP A 40 -12.07 1.48 -10.01
C ASP A 40 -10.97 0.60 -10.60
N VAL A 41 -9.85 1.22 -11.03
CA VAL A 41 -8.69 0.49 -11.58
C VAL A 41 -8.05 -0.41 -10.52
N MET A 42 -7.84 0.07 -9.29
CA MET A 42 -7.24 -0.75 -8.23
C MET A 42 -8.14 -1.93 -7.84
N LEU A 43 -9.45 -1.74 -7.75
CA LEU A 43 -10.40 -2.82 -7.50
C LEU A 43 -10.43 -3.84 -8.64
N GLU A 44 -10.35 -3.39 -9.89
CA GLU A 44 -10.35 -4.27 -11.06
C GLU A 44 -9.04 -5.06 -11.19
N ASN A 45 -7.90 -4.44 -10.86
CA ASN A 45 -6.61 -5.11 -10.79
C ASN A 45 -6.64 -6.25 -9.76
N TYR A 46 -7.16 -5.97 -8.56
CA TYR A 46 -7.33 -7.01 -7.53
C TYR A 46 -8.23 -8.15 -7.98
N ARG A 47 -9.40 -7.84 -8.57
CA ARG A 47 -10.32 -8.86 -9.10
C ARG A 47 -9.67 -9.72 -10.17
N SER A 48 -8.89 -9.11 -11.05
CA SER A 48 -8.15 -9.82 -12.09
C SER A 48 -7.12 -10.79 -11.49
N LEU A 49 -6.35 -10.35 -10.48
CA LEU A 49 -5.38 -11.22 -9.81
C LEU A 49 -6.05 -12.35 -9.02
N VAL A 50 -7.18 -12.10 -8.37
CA VAL A 50 -7.98 -13.15 -7.71
C VAL A 50 -8.48 -14.16 -8.74
N TRP A 51 -9.00 -13.69 -9.88
CA TRP A 51 -9.50 -14.55 -10.95
C TRP A 51 -8.40 -15.42 -11.56
N LEU A 52 -7.19 -14.88 -11.70
CA LEU A 52 -6.01 -15.60 -12.18
C LEU A 52 -5.36 -16.52 -11.11
N GLY A 53 -5.82 -16.46 -9.86
CA GLY A 53 -5.26 -17.26 -8.76
C GLY A 53 -3.93 -16.73 -8.20
N TYR A 54 -3.58 -15.46 -8.50
CA TYR A 54 -2.33 -14.84 -8.07
C TYR A 54 -2.43 -14.05 -6.76
N CYS A 55 -3.65 -13.79 -6.25
CA CYS A 55 -3.85 -13.04 -5.02
C CYS A 55 -4.49 -13.91 -3.91
N LEU A 56 -3.67 -14.38 -2.97
CA LEU A 56 -4.11 -15.21 -1.83
C LEU A 56 -4.54 -14.37 -0.61
N VAL A 57 -3.90 -13.22 -0.42
CA VAL A 57 -4.16 -12.32 0.71
C VAL A 57 -4.72 -11.02 0.17
N LYS A 58 -5.80 -10.53 0.77
CA LYS A 58 -6.43 -9.28 0.38
C LYS A 58 -5.58 -8.09 0.87
N PRO A 59 -5.11 -7.21 -0.02
CA PRO A 59 -4.36 -6.02 0.38
C PRO A 59 -5.20 -5.06 1.23
N GLU A 60 -4.59 -4.38 2.18
CA GLU A 60 -5.30 -3.40 3.04
C GLU A 60 -5.89 -2.27 2.23
N LEU A 61 -5.16 -1.79 1.22
CA LEU A 61 -5.64 -0.78 0.27
C LEU A 61 -6.98 -1.20 -0.36
N ILE A 62 -7.09 -2.44 -0.82
CA ILE A 62 -8.34 -2.97 -1.40
C ILE A 62 -9.47 -2.98 -0.38
N SER A 63 -9.19 -3.38 0.87
CA SER A 63 -10.18 -3.36 1.96
C SER A 63 -10.70 -1.94 2.25
N LYS A 64 -9.82 -0.93 2.19
CA LYS A 64 -10.19 0.50 2.33
C LYS A 64 -11.04 0.96 1.15
N LEU A 65 -10.59 0.70 -0.07
CA LEU A 65 -11.25 1.13 -1.31
C LEU A 65 -12.64 0.51 -1.48
N GLU A 66 -12.87 -0.74 -1.10
CA GLU A 66 -14.21 -1.34 -1.15
C GLU A 66 -15.21 -0.62 -0.23
N LYS A 67 -14.77 -0.21 0.96
CA LYS A 67 -15.57 0.55 1.92
C LYS A 67 -15.73 2.03 1.52
N GLY A 68 -15.01 2.45 0.48
CA GLY A 68 -15.02 3.83 -0.02
C GLY A 68 -14.17 4.80 0.79
N PHE A 69 -13.22 4.30 1.57
CA PHE A 69 -12.19 5.12 2.18
C PHE A 69 -11.11 5.49 1.14
N GLU A 70 -10.44 6.61 1.37
CA GLU A 70 -9.25 6.99 0.60
C GLU A 70 -8.05 6.10 0.98
N PRO A 71 -6.98 6.04 0.14
CA PRO A 71 -5.80 5.22 0.39
C PRO A 71 -5.06 5.59 1.69
N TRP A 72 -4.94 6.89 1.96
CA TRP A 72 -4.20 7.46 3.09
C TRP A 72 -5.10 7.66 4.30
N ASP A 73 -4.60 7.23 5.46
CA ASP A 73 -5.18 7.67 6.72
C ASP A 73 -4.62 9.04 7.11
N VAL A 74 -5.42 9.86 7.81
CA VAL A 74 -5.03 11.21 8.23
C VAL A 74 -3.73 11.19 9.05
N ALA A 75 -3.49 10.13 9.84
CA ALA A 75 -2.25 9.96 10.60
C ALA A 75 -1.03 9.75 9.67
N GLU A 76 -1.17 8.94 8.62
CA GLU A 76 -0.12 8.66 7.65
C GLU A 76 0.18 9.88 6.76
N ALA A 77 -0.87 10.61 6.37
CA ALA A 77 -0.74 11.90 5.70
C ALA A 77 0.01 12.93 6.56
N ILE A 78 -0.25 12.97 7.87
CA ILE A 78 0.46 13.85 8.82
C ILE A 78 1.92 13.45 8.94
N GLU A 79 2.26 12.16 8.99
CA GLU A 79 3.66 11.70 9.03
C GLU A 79 4.44 12.07 7.75
N GLN A 80 3.79 11.96 6.58
CA GLN A 80 4.41 12.37 5.31
C GLN A 80 4.51 13.90 5.15
N CYS A 81 3.56 14.67 5.70
CA CYS A 81 3.61 16.14 5.68
C CYS A 81 4.53 16.75 6.76
N LEU A 82 4.70 16.11 7.92
CA LEU A 82 5.44 16.66 9.07
C LEU A 82 6.57 15.71 9.51
N PRO A 83 7.76 15.78 8.89
CA PRO A 83 8.92 14.99 9.34
C PRO A 83 9.42 15.35 10.75
N VAL A 84 8.88 16.41 11.38
CA VAL A 84 9.32 16.95 12.67
C VAL A 84 8.93 16.06 13.86
N LEU A 85 7.87 15.26 13.74
CA LEU A 85 7.46 14.31 14.79
C LEU A 85 8.37 13.06 14.88
N ARG A 86 9.30 12.90 13.93
CA ARG A 86 10.25 11.77 13.89
C ARG A 86 11.29 11.80 15.01
N ILE A 87 11.45 12.94 15.69
CA ILE A 87 12.29 13.01 16.88
C ILE A 87 11.44 12.53 18.06
N LYS A 88 11.48 11.23 18.37
CA LYS A 88 11.16 10.78 19.73
C LYS A 88 12.08 11.59 20.66
N PRO A 89 11.57 12.47 21.52
CA PRO A 89 12.43 13.13 22.48
C PRO A 89 13.05 12.04 23.35
N ARG A 90 14.38 12.10 23.57
CA ARG A 90 15.13 11.22 24.49
C ARG A 90 14.46 10.95 25.85
N ALA A 91 13.50 11.79 26.24
CA ALA A 91 12.71 11.62 27.45
C ALA A 91 11.80 10.37 27.46
N LEU A 92 11.38 9.83 26.30
CA LEU A 92 10.53 8.63 26.26
C LEU A 92 11.30 7.34 26.58
N ASP A 93 12.60 7.28 26.23
CA ASP A 93 13.46 6.14 26.56
C ASP A 93 13.69 6.02 28.08
N ILE A 94 13.60 7.13 28.82
CA ILE A 94 13.76 7.16 30.28
C ILE A 94 12.53 6.56 30.97
N LEU A 95 11.32 6.79 30.45
CA LEU A 95 10.08 6.29 31.05
C LEU A 95 9.92 4.77 30.86
N GLU A 96 10.40 4.21 29.74
CA GLU A 96 10.38 2.76 29.51
C GLU A 96 11.41 2.04 30.39
N LYS A 97 12.57 2.65 30.64
CA LYS A 97 13.64 2.04 31.45
C LYS A 97 13.36 1.95 32.95
N HIS A 98 12.35 2.66 33.46
CA HIS A 98 11.98 2.63 34.87
C HIS A 98 10.73 1.78 35.18
N SER A 99 10.03 1.25 34.16
CA SER A 99 8.89 0.35 34.37
C SER A 99 9.26 -1.13 34.50
N SER A 100 10.54 -1.50 34.29
CA SER A 100 11.07 -2.81 34.66
C SER A 100 12.02 -2.67 35.85
N ASN A 101 11.46 -2.54 37.05
CA ASN A 101 12.11 -2.97 38.29
C ASN A 101 11.04 -3.48 39.27
#